data_AF-A0A080MDE8-F1
#
_entry.id   AF-A0A080MDE8-F1
#
_cell.length_a   1.000
_cell.length_b   1.000
_cell.length_c   1.000
_cell.angle_alpha   90.00
_cell.angle_beta   90.00
_cell.angle_gamma   90.00
#
_symmetry.space_group_name_H-M   'P 1'
#
loop_
_entity.id
_entity.type
_entity.pdbx_description
1 polymer ?
#
loop_
_entity_poly.entity_id
_entity_poly.type
_entity_poly.pdbx_seq_one_letter_code
_entity_poly.pdbx_strand_id
1 'polypeptide(L)'
;MLNARQDLSEAEIVRHAGQSGRITVATNMAGRGTDIVLSPEVRAVGGLHVILSEYHEAARIDRQLFGRAGRQGDPGSCEALAALDDELFTAHAPR
;
A
#
# COMPACT_ATOMS: atom_id res chain seq x y z
N MET A 1 -16.00 0.37 3.30
CA MET A 1 -15.72 0.72 4.70
C MET A 1 -15.07 -0.51 5.33
N LEU A 2 -13.81 -0.43 5.77
CA LEU A 2 -12.98 -1.56 6.24
C LEU A 2 -12.76 -1.37 7.76
N ASN A 3 -13.39 -2.21 8.59
CA ASN A 3 -13.54 -1.98 10.04
C ASN A 3 -12.93 -3.11 10.93
N ALA A 4 -11.82 -3.75 10.54
CA ALA A 4 -11.05 -4.68 11.39
C ALA A 4 -11.83 -5.87 12.03
N ARG A 5 -12.99 -6.22 11.46
CA ARG A 5 -13.81 -7.41 11.81
C ARG A 5 -13.89 -8.42 10.65
N GLN A 6 -13.26 -8.13 9.51
CA GLN A 6 -13.38 -8.87 8.25
C GLN A 6 -12.02 -9.36 7.71
N ASP A 7 -11.08 -9.70 8.59
CA ASP A 7 -9.68 -10.03 8.27
C ASP A 7 -9.53 -11.00 7.09
N LEU A 8 -10.38 -12.03 7.00
CA LEU A 8 -10.29 -13.04 5.93
C LEU A 8 -10.67 -12.51 4.55
N SER A 9 -11.72 -11.70 4.43
CA SER A 9 -12.15 -11.19 3.13
C SER A 9 -11.21 -10.10 2.60
N GLU A 10 -10.71 -9.26 3.51
CA GLU A 10 -9.74 -8.21 3.18
C GLU A 10 -8.40 -8.83 2.79
N ALA A 11 -7.95 -9.84 3.54
CA ALA A 11 -6.78 -10.62 3.19
C ALA A 11 -6.92 -11.28 1.81
N GLU A 12 -8.09 -11.84 1.47
CA GLU A 12 -8.28 -12.46 0.17
C GLU A 12 -8.19 -11.43 -0.98
N ILE A 13 -8.75 -10.23 -0.81
CA ILE A 13 -8.62 -9.16 -1.80
C ILE A 13 -7.14 -8.76 -1.98
N VAL A 14 -6.43 -8.53 -0.87
CA VAL A 14 -5.02 -8.10 -0.89
C VAL A 14 -4.11 -9.18 -1.45
N ARG A 15 -4.36 -10.47 -1.16
CA ARG A 15 -3.57 -11.60 -1.67
C ARG A 15 -3.47 -11.60 -3.19
N HIS A 16 -4.55 -11.21 -3.85
CA HIS A 16 -4.61 -11.17 -5.31
C HIS A 16 -4.14 -9.85 -5.91
N ALA A 17 -3.64 -8.89 -5.14
CA ALA A 17 -3.22 -7.59 -5.68
C ALA A 17 -2.06 -7.67 -6.68
N GLY A 18 -1.27 -8.76 -6.67
CA GLY A 18 -0.14 -8.99 -7.60
C GLY A 18 -0.53 -9.56 -8.97
N GLN A 19 -1.82 -9.65 -9.30
CA GLN A 19 -2.30 -10.14 -10.59
C GLN A 19 -2.41 -9.01 -11.62
N SER A 20 -2.19 -9.33 -12.90
CA SER A 20 -2.22 -8.35 -13.99
C SER A 20 -3.58 -7.62 -14.07
N GLY A 21 -3.52 -6.31 -14.33
CA GLY A 21 -4.70 -5.45 -14.51
C GLY A 21 -5.49 -5.15 -13.22
N ARG A 22 -4.97 -5.49 -12.04
CA ARG A 22 -5.65 -5.22 -10.76
C ARG A 22 -5.24 -3.90 -10.14
N ILE A 23 -6.22 -3.22 -9.57
CA ILE A 23 -6.07 -2.04 -8.72
C ILE A 23 -6.76 -2.35 -7.40
N THR A 24 -6.01 -2.22 -6.30
CA THR A 24 -6.52 -2.46 -4.94
C THR A 24 -6.39 -1.18 -4.14
N VAL A 25 -7.52 -0.67 -3.63
CA VAL A 25 -7.54 0.44 -2.68
C VAL A 25 -7.70 -0.13 -1.28
N ALA A 26 -6.73 0.15 -0.41
CA ALA A 26 -6.68 -0.38 0.94
C ALA A 26 -6.58 0.76 1.95
N THR A 27 -7.29 0.64 3.07
CA THR A 27 -7.00 1.45 4.25
C THR A 27 -5.76 0.89 4.95
N ASN A 28 -5.15 1.70 5.82
CA ASN A 28 -3.91 1.37 6.52
C ASN A 28 -3.87 -0.04 7.16
N MET A 29 -5.01 -0.52 7.67
CA MET A 29 -5.09 -1.82 8.35
C MET A 29 -5.44 -3.02 7.44
N ALA A 30 -5.92 -2.77 6.23
CA ALA A 30 -6.43 -3.83 5.37
C ALA A 30 -5.33 -4.78 4.89
N GLY A 31 -5.56 -6.09 5.03
CA GLY A 31 -4.63 -7.14 4.61
C GLY A 31 -3.28 -7.10 5.32
N ARG A 32 -3.21 -6.60 6.57
CA ARG A 32 -2.00 -6.69 7.40
C ARG A 32 -1.57 -8.15 7.56
N GLY A 33 -0.31 -8.45 7.24
CA GLY A 33 0.22 -9.82 7.28
C GLY A 33 -0.12 -10.68 6.06
N THR A 34 -0.92 -10.19 5.11
CA THR A 34 -1.16 -10.85 3.83
C THR A 34 -0.01 -10.59 2.86
N ASP A 35 0.55 -11.66 2.29
CA ASP A 35 1.58 -11.57 1.26
C ASP A 35 0.95 -11.29 -0.12
N ILE A 36 1.63 -10.46 -0.93
CA ILE A 36 1.20 -10.11 -2.28
C ILE A 36 2.15 -10.79 -3.26
N VAL A 37 1.75 -11.95 -3.76
CA VAL A 37 2.55 -12.72 -4.71
C VAL A 37 2.31 -12.18 -6.12
N LEU A 38 3.39 -11.79 -6.80
CA LEU A 38 3.33 -11.30 -8.17
C LEU A 38 3.13 -12.47 -9.15
N SER A 39 2.20 -12.29 -10.08
CA SER A 39 2.13 -13.11 -11.29
C SER A 39 3.39 -12.94 -12.14
N PRO A 40 3.80 -13.95 -12.94
CA PRO A 40 4.96 -13.83 -13.83
C PRO A 40 4.87 -12.62 -14.78
N GLU A 41 3.67 -12.31 -15.27
CA GLU A 41 3.40 -11.18 -16.15
C GLU A 41 3.67 -9.85 -15.44
N VAL A 42 3.17 -9.69 -14.21
CA VAL A 42 3.40 -8.48 -13.41
C VAL A 42 4.87 -8.33 -13.04
N ARG A 43 5.54 -9.42 -12.65
CA ARG A 43 6.99 -9.42 -12.39
C ARG A 43 7.77 -8.94 -13.62
N ALA A 44 7.41 -9.38 -14.82
CA ALA A 44 8.11 -9.01 -16.05
C ALA A 44 7.98 -7.53 -16.44
N VAL A 45 6.91 -6.84 -16.01
CA VAL A 45 6.65 -5.42 -16.34
C VAL A 45 7.07 -4.44 -15.24
N GLY A 46 7.81 -4.89 -14.23
CA GLY A 46 8.32 -4.01 -13.16
C GLY A 46 7.65 -4.19 -11.81
N GLY A 47 6.72 -5.14 -11.67
CA GLY A 47 6.17 -5.56 -10.39
C GLY A 47 5.08 -4.67 -9.82
N LEU A 48 4.86 -4.78 -8.50
CA LEU A 48 3.81 -4.01 -7.81
C LEU A 48 4.23 -2.55 -7.66
N HIS A 49 3.34 -1.64 -8.05
CA HIS A 49 3.44 -0.22 -7.75
C HIS A 49 2.53 0.14 -6.58
N VAL A 50 3.08 0.78 -5.55
CA VAL A 50 2.36 1.17 -4.32
C VAL A 50 2.29 2.67 -4.22
N ILE A 51 1.07 3.21 -4.09
CA ILE A 51 0.82 4.64 -3.95
C ILE A 51 0.35 4.91 -2.51
N LEU A 52 1.07 5.79 -1.80
CA LEU A 52 0.61 6.40 -0.55
C LEU A 52 -0.17 7.67 -0.90
N SER A 53 -1.45 7.74 -0.53
CA SER A 53 -2.30 8.89 -0.85
C SER A 53 -2.13 10.06 0.12
N GLU A 54 -1.67 9.81 1.34
CA GLU A 54 -1.47 10.80 2.40
C GLU A 54 -0.44 10.27 3.40
N TYR A 55 0.45 11.13 3.90
CA TYR A 55 1.44 10.75 4.90
C TYR A 55 0.84 10.57 6.30
N HIS A 56 1.31 9.55 7.02
CA HIS A 56 0.91 9.33 8.40
C HIS A 56 1.87 10.05 9.37
N GLU A 57 1.37 10.41 10.56
CA GLU A 57 2.18 11.00 11.64
C GLU A 57 3.40 10.13 11.99
N ALA A 58 3.21 8.81 12.01
CA ALA A 58 4.28 7.86 12.25
C ALA A 58 4.83 7.29 10.94
N ALA A 59 6.03 7.73 10.53
CA ALA A 59 6.72 7.26 9.31
C ALA A 59 6.88 5.73 9.19
N ARG A 60 6.81 4.99 10.31
CA ARG A 60 6.83 3.51 10.30
C ARG A 60 5.62 2.90 9.59
N ILE A 61 4.51 3.64 9.55
CA ILE A 61 3.26 3.23 8.91
C ILE A 61 3.44 3.31 7.39
N ASP A 62 3.94 4.43 6.88
CA ASP A 62 4.23 4.62 5.46
C ASP A 62 5.26 3.58 4.96
N ARG A 63 6.31 3.33 5.76
CA ARG A 63 7.29 2.28 5.46
C ARG A 63 6.68 0.88 5.40
N GLN A 64 5.67 0.59 6.21
CA GLN A 64 4.95 -0.69 6.13
C GLN A 64 4.13 -0.80 4.84
N LEU A 65 3.54 0.31 4.37
CA LEU A 65 2.85 0.35 3.08
C LEU A 65 3.84 0.15 1.92
N PHE A 66 4.93 0.90 1.89
CA PHE A 66 5.94 0.77 0.83
C PHE A 66 6.60 -0.63 0.81
N GLY A 67 6.78 -1.26 1.97
CA GLY A 67 7.29 -2.63 2.10
C GLY A 67 6.38 -3.73 1.53
N ARG A 68 5.20 -3.37 0.99
CA ARG A 68 4.36 -4.28 0.21
C ARG A 68 4.91 -4.53 -1.20
N ALA A 69 5.63 -3.57 -1.78
CA ALA A 69 6.36 -3.74 -3.03
C ALA A 69 7.80 -4.25 -2.77
N GLY A 70 8.45 -4.78 -3.81
CA GLY A 70 9.88 -5.14 -3.74
C GLY A 70 10.22 -6.33 -2.83
N ARG A 71 9.25 -7.17 -2.48
CA ARG A 71 9.45 -8.27 -1.53
C ARG A 71 10.38 -9.33 -2.11
N GLN A 72 11.32 -9.81 -1.29
CA GLN A 72 12.29 -10.86 -1.67
C GLN A 72 13.08 -10.58 -2.96
N GLY A 73 13.34 -9.31 -3.28
CA GLY A 73 14.06 -8.92 -4.49
C GLY A 73 13.18 -8.86 -5.74
N ASP A 74 11.85 -8.99 -5.59
CA ASP A 74 10.90 -8.69 -6.65
C ASP A 74 11.09 -7.26 -7.17
N PRO A 75 10.85 -7.00 -8.46
CA PRO A 75 10.73 -5.65 -8.93
C PRO A 75 9.49 -5.00 -8.30
N GLY A 76 9.54 -3.68 -8.14
CA GLY A 76 8.43 -2.91 -7.62
C GLY A 76 8.84 -1.45 -7.44
N SER A 77 7.85 -0.59 -7.27
CA SER A 77 8.06 0.83 -7.06
C SER A 77 7.05 1.37 -6.07
N CYS A 78 7.37 2.53 -5.50
CA CYS A 78 6.47 3.26 -4.64
C CYS A 78 6.46 4.74 -4.99
N GLU A 79 5.32 5.36 -4.79
CA GLU A 79 5.10 6.79 -4.93
C GLU A 79 4.28 7.28 -3.73
N ALA A 80 4.51 8.53 -3.33
CA ALA A 80 3.69 9.21 -2.34
C ALA A 80 3.11 10.47 -2.96
N LEU A 81 1.81 10.64 -2.78
CA LEU A 81 1.11 11.89 -3.04
C LEU A 81 1.00 12.64 -1.71
N ALA A 82 1.03 13.96 -1.81
CA ALA A 82 0.87 14.85 -0.68
C ALA A 82 0.17 16.12 -1.16
N ALA A 83 -0.71 16.65 -0.34
CA ALA A 83 -1.38 17.92 -0.53
C ALA A 83 -1.11 18.85 0.65
N LEU A 84 -1.05 20.16 0.40
CA LEU A 84 -0.76 21.15 1.43
C LEU A 84 -1.86 21.22 2.51
N ASP A 85 -3.06 20.73 2.18
CA ASP A 85 -4.23 20.63 3.06
C ASP A 85 -4.37 19.26 3.74
N ASP A 86 -3.42 18.33 3.57
CA ASP A 86 -3.42 17.07 4.34
C ASP A 86 -3.34 17.35 5.86
N GLU A 87 -3.86 16.43 6.66
CA GLU A 87 -3.99 16.61 8.12
C GLU A 87 -2.62 16.82 8.78
N LEU A 88 -1.61 16.08 8.31
CA LEU A 88 -0.24 16.16 8.83
C LEU A 88 0.37 17.57 8.67
N PHE A 89 0.20 18.18 7.50
CA PHE A 89 0.74 19.53 7.25
C PHE A 89 -0.08 20.57 8.00
N THR A 90 -1.40 20.44 8.00
CA THR A 90 -2.28 21.35 8.75
C THR A 90 -1.95 21.35 10.25
N ALA A 91 -1.57 20.21 10.81
CA ALA A 91 -1.25 20.07 12.23
C ALA A 91 0.18 20.51 12.60
N HIS A 92 1.17 20.35 11.70
CA HIS A 92 2.59 20.46 12.07
C HIS A 92 3.43 21.41 11.20
N ALA A 93 2.92 21.91 10.08
CA ALA A 93 3.68 22.82 9.24
C ALA A 93 3.97 24.14 9.99
N PRO A 94 5.19 24.70 9.89
CA PRO A 94 5.47 26.01 10.45
C PRO A 94 4.58 27.07 9.81
N ARG A 95 4.06 27.98 10.64
CA ARG A 95 3.33 29.16 10.19
C ARG A 95 4.28 30.23 9.67
#